data_AF-A0A059C3P8-F1
#
_entry.id   AF-A0A059C3P8-F1
#
_cell.length_a   1.000
_cell.length_b   1.000
_cell.length_c   1.000
_cell.angle_alpha   90.00
_cell.angle_beta   90.00
_cell.angle_gamma   90.00
#
_symmetry.space_group_name_H-M   'P 1'
#
loop_
_entity.id
_entity.type
_entity.pdbx_description
1 polymer ?
#
loop_
_entity_poly.entity_id
_entity_poly.type
_entity_poly.pdbx_seq_one_letter_code
_entity_poly.pdbx_strand_id
1 'polypeptide(L)'
;MNVQKELNCVNRKLNIAITRITNPYGHPNILAKFIAGQLKNRVSFCKTIKKAIELTKQVDTKGIQVQIAGHLDGKEIAHVEWMKEGRVPLQTIRVKIDYCSYGV
;
A
#
# COMPACT_ATOMS: atom_id res chain seq x y z
N MET A 1 -16.81 -1.27 17.76
CA MET A 1 -16.17 -0.10 18.39
C MET A 1 -17.13 1.07 18.26
N ASN A 2 -17.64 1.60 19.38
CA ASN A 2 -18.68 2.61 19.35
C ASN A 2 -18.00 3.98 19.15
N VAL A 3 -17.70 4.33 17.89
CA VAL A 3 -16.90 5.52 17.50
C VAL A 3 -17.42 6.81 18.14
N GLN A 4 -18.74 6.89 18.37
CA GLN A 4 -19.39 8.00 19.04
C GLN A 4 -19.05 8.13 20.54
N LYS A 5 -18.76 7.01 21.23
CA LYS A 5 -18.35 7.02 22.65
C LYS A 5 -16.90 7.42 22.84
N GLU A 6 -16.01 7.07 21.91
CA GLU A 6 -14.60 7.48 21.96
C GLU A 6 -14.43 8.97 21.62
N LEU A 7 -15.19 9.47 20.65
CA LEU A 7 -15.21 10.89 20.28
C LEU A 7 -16.27 11.66 21.09
N ASN A 8 -16.22 11.57 22.42
CA ASN A 8 -17.09 12.27 23.37
C ASN A 8 -16.89 13.81 23.34
N CYS A 9 -17.13 14.43 22.20
CA CYS A 9 -17.20 15.87 22.03
C CYS A 9 -18.66 16.29 22.18
N VAL A 10 -19.12 16.32 23.44
CA VAL A 10 -20.28 16.94 24.13
C VAL A 10 -21.49 17.50 23.35
N ASN A 11 -21.43 17.83 22.05
CA ASN A 11 -22.58 18.28 21.25
C ASN A 11 -22.46 18.11 19.71
N ARG A 12 -21.61 17.21 19.19
CA ARG A 12 -21.49 16.98 17.73
C ARG A 12 -22.07 15.63 17.31
N LYS A 13 -23.05 15.65 16.39
CA LYS A 13 -23.55 14.46 15.71
C LYS A 13 -22.56 14.06 14.61
N LEU A 14 -22.17 12.79 14.58
CA LEU A 14 -21.17 12.26 13.66
C LEU A 14 -21.87 11.37 12.64
N ASN A 15 -21.86 11.80 11.37
CA ASN A 15 -22.42 11.02 10.26
C ASN A 15 -21.27 10.31 9.54
N ILE A 16 -21.29 8.98 9.53
CA ILE A 16 -20.29 8.16 8.85
C ILE A 16 -20.88 7.69 7.53
N ALA A 17 -20.23 8.03 6.42
CA ALA A 17 -20.56 7.50 5.10
C ALA A 17 -19.46 6.53 4.66
N ILE A 18 -19.85 5.35 4.19
CA ILE A 18 -18.93 4.34 3.68
C ILE A 18 -19.05 4.33 2.16
N THR A 19 -17.97 4.73 1.49
CA THR A 19 -17.88 4.68 0.03
C THR A 19 -17.09 3.44 -0.39
N ARG A 20 -17.64 2.68 -1.35
CA ARG A 20 -16.92 1.56 -1.96
C ARG A 20 -15.93 2.07 -2.99
N ILE A 21 -14.75 1.47 -2.97
CA ILE A 21 -13.71 1.68 -3.97
C ILE A 21 -13.93 0.65 -5.09
N THR A 22 -13.98 1.11 -6.34
CA THR A 22 -14.19 0.24 -7.51
C THR A 22 -13.01 -0.71 -7.71
N ASN A 23 -11.79 -0.19 -7.69
CA ASN A 23 -10.57 -0.97 -7.92
C ASN A 23 -9.63 -0.90 -6.71
N PRO A 24 -9.64 -1.90 -5.81
CA PRO A 24 -8.87 -1.85 -4.57
C PRO A 24 -7.35 -1.84 -4.81
N TYR A 25 -6.85 -2.60 -5.80
CA TYR A 25 -5.42 -2.73 -6.08
C TYR A 25 -4.81 -1.54 -6.84
N GLY A 26 -5.63 -0.56 -7.26
CA GLY A 26 -5.16 0.71 -7.77
C GLY A 26 -4.76 1.69 -6.66
N HIS A 27 -5.24 1.47 -5.43
CA HIS A 27 -4.90 2.33 -4.30
C HIS A 27 -3.67 1.80 -3.53
N PRO A 28 -2.62 2.62 -3.35
CA PRO A 28 -1.37 2.17 -2.77
C PRO A 28 -1.50 1.73 -1.31
N ASN A 29 -2.45 2.29 -0.54
CA ASN A 29 -2.68 1.90 0.85
C ASN A 29 -3.21 0.46 0.99
N ILE A 30 -4.14 0.06 0.12
CA ILE A 30 -4.68 -1.31 0.14
C ILE A 30 -3.61 -2.30 -0.33
N LEU A 31 -2.84 -1.93 -1.36
CA LEU A 31 -1.73 -2.73 -1.86
C LEU A 31 -0.62 -2.89 -0.80
N ALA A 32 -0.29 -1.83 -0.06
CA ALA A 32 0.71 -1.88 1.00
C ALA A 32 0.28 -2.81 2.15
N LYS A 33 -0.99 -2.77 2.56
CA LYS A 33 -1.55 -3.72 3.54
C LYS A 33 -1.52 -5.16 3.04
N PHE A 34 -1.78 -5.38 1.76
CA PHE A 34 -1.65 -6.71 1.15
C PHE A 34 -0.22 -7.22 1.24
N ILE A 35 0.77 -6.40 0.85
CA ILE A 35 2.20 -6.75 0.94
C ILE A 35 2.58 -7.05 2.39
N ALA A 36 2.18 -6.21 3.33
CA ALA A 36 2.43 -6.41 4.76
C ALA A 36 1.85 -7.74 5.27
N GLY A 37 0.63 -8.09 4.87
CA GLY A 37 0.02 -9.38 5.21
C GLY A 37 0.82 -10.57 4.68
N GLN A 38 1.30 -10.51 3.44
CA GLN A 38 2.14 -11.58 2.87
C GLN A 38 3.49 -11.70 3.60
N LEU A 39 4.11 -10.57 3.97
CA LEU A 39 5.37 -10.56 4.73
C LEU A 39 5.17 -11.12 6.15
N LYS A 40 4.05 -10.80 6.83
CA LYS A 40 3.70 -11.38 8.14
C LYS A 40 3.52 -12.90 8.06
N ASN A 41 3.00 -13.38 6.94
CA ASN A 41 2.89 -14.81 6.64
C ASN A 41 4.21 -15.45 6.18
N ARG A 42 5.35 -14.74 6.26
CA ARG A 42 6.69 -15.20 5.86
C ARG A 42 6.79 -15.65 4.39
N VAL A 43 5.97 -15.08 3.51
CA VAL A 43 6.13 -15.26 2.07
C VAL A 43 7.33 -14.43 1.61
N SER A 44 8.21 -15.04 0.81
CA SER A 44 9.38 -14.36 0.24
C SER A 44 9.00 -13.01 -0.39
N PHE A 45 9.74 -11.96 -0.04
CA PHE A 45 9.46 -10.60 -0.47
C PHE A 45 9.45 -10.47 -2.01
N CYS A 46 10.33 -11.19 -2.72
CA CYS A 46 10.36 -11.24 -4.18
C CYS A 46 9.02 -11.72 -4.78
N LYS A 47 8.44 -12.79 -4.20
CA LYS A 47 7.15 -13.33 -4.66
C LYS A 47 6.02 -12.35 -4.36
N THR A 48 6.06 -11.73 -3.18
CA THR A 48 5.08 -10.73 -2.76
C THR A 48 5.09 -9.51 -3.68
N ILE A 49 6.26 -8.97 -4.01
CA ILE A 49 6.40 -7.83 -4.93
C ILE A 49 5.89 -8.20 -6.33
N LYS A 50 6.30 -9.34 -6.89
CA LYS A 50 5.82 -9.79 -8.20
C LYS A 50 4.30 -9.93 -8.24
N LYS A 51 3.71 -10.53 -7.21
CA LYS A 51 2.26 -10.69 -7.09
C LYS A 51 1.54 -9.35 -6.93
N ALA A 52 2.12 -8.41 -6.20
CA ALA A 52 1.58 -7.05 -6.09
C ALA A 52 1.56 -6.34 -7.44
N ILE A 53 2.66 -6.41 -8.21
CA ILE A 53 2.75 -5.84 -9.56
C ILE A 53 1.72 -6.48 -10.49
N GLU A 54 1.56 -7.81 -10.45
CA GLU A 54 0.56 -8.53 -11.25
C GLU A 54 -0.87 -8.09 -10.95
N LEU A 55 -1.24 -7.96 -9.67
CA LEU A 55 -2.55 -7.46 -9.25
C LEU A 55 -2.79 -6.01 -9.69
N THR A 56 -1.77 -5.17 -9.65
CA THR A 56 -1.88 -3.77 -10.10
C THR A 56 -1.95 -3.64 -11.62
N LYS A 57 -1.32 -4.55 -12.38
CA LYS A 57 -1.43 -4.60 -13.85
C LYS A 57 -2.87 -4.86 -14.33
N GLN A 58 -3.64 -5.65 -13.59
CA GLN A 58 -5.05 -5.92 -13.89
C GLN A 58 -5.96 -4.68 -13.78
N VAL A 59 -5.47 -3.60 -13.16
CA VAL A 59 -6.22 -2.37 -12.87
C VAL A 59 -5.86 -1.22 -13.84
N ASP A 60 -5.24 -1.52 -14.99
CA ASP A 60 -4.82 -0.54 -16.01
C ASP A 60 -3.89 0.56 -15.48
N THR A 61 -2.97 0.19 -14.58
CA THR A 61 -2.03 1.14 -13.99
C THR A 61 -0.84 1.40 -14.92
N LYS A 62 -0.52 2.66 -15.19
CA LYS A 62 0.55 3.07 -16.14
C LYS A 62 1.97 2.73 -15.68
N GLY A 63 2.16 2.60 -14.38
CA GLY A 63 3.44 2.26 -13.77
C GLY A 63 3.31 2.13 -12.27
N ILE A 64 4.18 1.32 -11.68
CA ILE A 64 4.24 1.08 -10.24
C ILE A 64 5.70 0.98 -9.82
N GLN A 65 6.01 1.55 -8.66
CA GLN A 65 7.28 1.34 -7.97
C GLN A 65 6.97 0.86 -6.56
N VAL A 66 7.50 -0.31 -6.20
CA VAL A 66 7.37 -0.90 -4.87
C VAL A 66 8.75 -0.96 -4.25
N GLN A 67 8.87 -0.50 -3.01
CA GLN A 67 10.11 -0.54 -2.23
C GLN A 67 9.83 -1.17 -0.87
N ILE A 68 10.70 -2.07 -0.44
CA ILE A 68 10.68 -2.71 0.87
C ILE A 68 12.06 -2.56 1.49
N ALA A 69 12.11 -2.09 2.73
CA ALA A 69 13.35 -1.89 3.47
C ALA A 69 13.28 -2.66 4.79
N GLY A 70 14.38 -3.34 5.15
CA GLY A 70 14.50 -4.00 6.45
C GLY A 70 15.33 -5.29 6.40
N HIS A 71 15.18 -6.11 7.44
CA HIS A 71 15.82 -7.43 7.54
C HIS A 71 15.00 -8.45 6.75
N LEU A 72 15.27 -8.51 5.45
CA LEU A 72 14.54 -9.36 4.52
C LEU A 72 15.01 -10.82 4.64
N ASP A 73 14.05 -11.75 4.60
CA ASP A 73 14.29 -13.21 4.74
C ASP A 73 15.09 -13.61 6.00
N GLY A 74 15.03 -12.80 7.06
CA GLY A 74 15.75 -13.09 8.31
C GLY A 74 17.26 -12.87 8.24
N LYS A 75 17.75 -12.17 7.20
CA LYS A 75 19.15 -11.75 7.13
C LYS A 75 19.46 -10.72 8.22
N GLU A 76 20.65 -10.84 8.79
CA GLU A 76 21.14 -9.95 9.86
C GLU A 76 21.33 -8.50 9.37
N ILE A 77 21.70 -8.33 8.10
CA ILE A 77 21.93 -7.02 7.50
C ILE A 77 20.64 -6.53 6.83
N ALA A 78 20.24 -5.31 7.18
CA ALA A 78 19.13 -4.64 6.52
C ALA A 78 19.48 -4.29 5.08
N HIS A 79 18.55 -4.56 4.17
CA HIS A 79 18.67 -4.16 2.78
C HIS A 79 17.40 -3.48 2.31
N VAL A 80 17.54 -2.72 1.23
CA VAL A 80 16.44 -2.04 0.57
C VAL A 80 16.32 -2.62 -0.82
N GLU A 81 15.20 -3.30 -1.07
CA GLU A 81 14.88 -3.83 -2.37
C GLU A 81 13.73 -3.03 -2.98
N TRP A 82 13.86 -2.72 -4.26
CA TRP A 82 12.82 -2.03 -5.01
C TRP A 82 12.68 -2.65 -6.38
N MET A 83 11.44 -2.70 -6.85
CA MET A 83 11.10 -3.05 -8.23
C MET A 83 10.24 -1.96 -8.82
N LYS A 84 10.49 -1.67 -10.10
CA LYS A 84 9.76 -0.68 -10.87
C LYS A 84 9.27 -1.33 -12.16
N GLU A 85 8.00 -1.16 -12.44
CA GLU A 85 7.35 -1.61 -13.65
C GLU A 85 6.68 -0.41 -14.33
N GLY A 86 6.88 -0.24 -15.64
CA GLY A 86 6.27 0.87 -16.39
C GLY A 86 6.86 2.25 -16.07
N ARG A 87 6.09 3.31 -16.34
CA ARG A 87 6.57 4.70 -16.27
C ARG A 87 6.16 5.37 -14.97
N VAL A 88 7.14 5.68 -14.13
CA VAL A 88 6.96 6.47 -12.89
C VAL A 88 7.92 7.67 -12.91
N PRO A 89 7.47 8.85 -13.37
CA PRO A 89 8.27 10.07 -13.39
C PRO A 89 8.09 10.87 -12.09
N LEU A 90 9.05 10.75 -11.16
CA LEU A 90 8.94 11.38 -9.83
C LEU A 90 9.17 12.90 -9.82
N GLN A 91 9.82 13.44 -10.86
CA GLN A 91 10.12 14.88 -10.96
C GLN A 91 8.98 15.68 -11.60
N THR A 92 8.04 15.02 -12.29
CA THR A 92 7.01 15.71 -13.09
C THR A 92 5.79 16.04 -12.26
N ILE A 93 5.66 17.30 -11.84
CA ILE A 93 4.54 17.80 -10.99
C ILE A 93 3.16 17.56 -11.62
N ARG A 94 3.05 17.61 -12.96
CA ARG A 94 1.77 17.42 -13.67
C ARG A 94 1.22 15.98 -13.56
N VAL A 95 2.06 15.00 -13.22
CA VAL A 95 1.66 13.60 -13.18
C VAL A 95 0.97 13.29 -11.85
N LYS A 96 -0.20 12.66 -11.91
CA LYS A 96 -0.90 12.15 -10.73
C LYS A 96 -0.21 10.89 -10.25
N ILE A 97 0.38 10.93 -9.06
CA ILE A 97 1.05 9.80 -8.42
C ILE A 97 0.47 9.66 -7.01
N ASP A 98 -0.08 8.49 -6.73
CA ASP A 98 -0.49 8.14 -5.38
C ASP A 98 0.67 7.45 -4.66
N TYR A 99 0.97 7.90 -3.44
CA TYR A 99 2.04 7.37 -2.61
C TYR A 99 1.49 6.89 -1.27
N CYS A 100 2.08 5.83 -0.73
CA CYS A 100 1.79 5.34 0.61
C CYS A 100 3.06 4.75 1.24
N SER A 101 3.32 5.10 2.50
CA SER A 101 4.25 4.37 3.35
C SER A 101 3.46 3.55 4.37
N TYR A 102 3.92 2.34 4.66
CA TYR A 102 3.26 1.45 5.60
C TYR A 102 4.30 0.76 6.47
N GLY A 103 4.19 0.95 7.79
CA GLY A 103 4.98 0.20 8.78
C GLY A 103 4.32 -1.14 9.08
N VAL A 104 5.11 -2.21 9.06
CA VAL A 104 4.65 -3.60 9.27
C VAL A 104 4.73 -3.97 10.74
#